data_AF-A0A6G3X3V3-F1
#
_entry.id   AF-A0A6G3X3V3-F1
#
_cell.length_a   1.000
_cell.length_b   1.000
_cell.length_c   1.000
_cell.angle_alpha   90.00
_cell.angle_beta   90.00
_cell.angle_gamma   90.00
#
_symmetry.space_group_name_H-M   'P 1'
#
loop_
_entity.id
_entity.type
_entity.pdbx_description
1 polymer ?
#
loop_
_entity_poly.entity_id
_entity_poly.type
_entity_poly.pdbx_seq_one_letter_code
_entity_poly.pdbx_strand_id
1 'polypeptide(L)'
;SLRYHNVYGPGMPRDTPYAGVASFFRSALARGEAPRVYEDGGQRRDFVHVRDVAAANTVALEAVRQRRPASFAAYNTGSGEPHT
;
A
#
# COMPACT_ATOMS: atom_id res chain seq x y z
N SER A 1 7.54 0.05 -14.19
CA SER A 1 6.32 0.49 -13.48
C SER A 1 6.09 -0.41 -12.29
N LEU A 2 5.78 0.16 -11.13
CA LEU A 2 5.41 -0.58 -9.92
C LEU A 2 3.93 -0.32 -9.62
N ARG A 3 3.16 -1.39 -9.41
CA ARG A 3 1.73 -1.36 -9.12
C ARG A 3 1.54 -1.67 -7.65
N TYR A 4 1.36 -0.62 -6.85
CA TYR A 4 1.22 -0.77 -5.41
C TYR A 4 -0.15 -1.33 -5.06
N HIS A 5 -0.15 -2.31 -4.17
CA HIS A 5 -1.34 -2.74 -3.44
C HIS A 5 -1.62 -1.74 -2.30
N ASN A 6 -2.41 -2.12 -1.28
CA ASN A 6 -2.89 -1.17 -0.28
C ASN A 6 -1.76 -0.74 0.66
N VAL A 7 -1.11 0.38 0.32
CA VAL A 7 0.03 0.88 1.09
C VAL A 7 -0.43 1.47 2.41
N TYR A 8 0.21 1.09 3.50
CA TYR A 8 0.00 1.67 4.83
C TYR A 8 1.33 1.99 5.52
N GLY A 9 1.28 2.86 6.54
CA GLY A 9 2.44 3.13 7.39
C GLY A 9 2.58 4.60 7.80
N PRO A 10 3.72 4.96 8.43
CA PRO A 10 4.03 6.34 8.80
C PRO A 10 3.98 7.30 7.60
N GLY A 11 3.48 8.52 7.82
CA GLY A 11 3.33 9.53 6.76
C GLY A 11 2.07 9.39 5.91
N MET A 12 1.28 8.32 6.09
CA MET A 12 -0.03 8.20 5.44
C MET A 12 -0.96 9.36 5.89
N PRO A 13 -1.61 10.07 4.94
CA PRO A 13 -2.51 11.18 5.25
C PRO A 13 -3.59 10.77 6.23
N ARG A 14 -3.84 11.60 7.24
CA ARG A 14 -4.98 11.43 8.16
C ARG A 14 -6.18 12.22 7.62
N ASP A 15 -7.37 11.74 7.96
CA ASP A 15 -8.61 12.52 7.88
C ASP A 15 -8.93 13.06 6.47
N THR A 16 -8.58 12.28 5.44
CA THR A 16 -8.93 12.56 4.05
C THR A 16 -9.76 11.43 3.47
N PRO A 17 -10.83 11.74 2.69
CA PRO A 17 -11.68 10.72 2.07
C PRO A 17 -10.94 9.87 1.03
N TYR A 18 -9.74 10.30 0.61
CA TYR A 18 -8.92 9.62 -0.40
C TYR A 18 -7.84 8.72 0.18
N ALA A 19 -7.63 8.73 1.50
CA ALA A 19 -6.73 7.77 2.10
C ALA A 19 -7.45 6.42 2.18
N GLY A 20 -6.80 5.36 1.72
CA GLY A 20 -7.38 4.01 1.71
C GLY A 20 -7.85 3.56 3.09
N VAL A 21 -8.57 2.44 3.14
CA VAL A 21 -9.21 1.90 4.37
C VAL A 21 -8.29 1.85 5.60
N ALA A 22 -6.99 1.58 5.39
CA ALA A 22 -5.97 1.59 6.45
C ALA A 22 -5.87 2.94 7.20
N SER A 23 -6.09 4.06 6.51
CA SER A 23 -6.06 5.39 7.14
C SER A 23 -7.28 5.66 7.99
N PHE A 24 -8.48 5.33 7.49
CA PHE A 24 -9.70 5.46 8.28
C PHE A 24 -9.64 4.65 9.57
N PHE A 25 -9.15 3.41 9.48
CA PHE A 25 -9.03 2.53 10.63
C PHE A 25 -8.02 3.08 11.63
N ARG A 26 -6.86 3.53 11.15
CA ARG A 26 -5.85 4.18 12.00
C ARG A 26 -6.38 5.44 12.67
N SER A 27 -7.09 6.30 11.94
CA SER A 27 -7.69 7.53 12.48
C SER A 27 -8.74 7.22 13.56
N ALA A 28 -9.62 6.24 13.33
CA ALA A 28 -10.62 5.81 14.32
C ALA A 28 -9.95 5.27 15.59
N LEU A 29 -8.99 4.34 15.44
CA LEU A 29 -8.25 3.78 16.58
C LEU A 29 -7.49 4.86 17.35
N ALA A 30 -6.89 5.83 16.67
CA ALA A 30 -6.19 6.95 17.31
C ALA A 30 -7.12 7.87 18.10
N ARG A 31 -8.42 7.91 17.78
CA ARG A 31 -9.45 8.63 18.54
C ARG A 31 -10.14 7.77 19.62
N GLY A 32 -9.76 6.50 19.76
CA GLY A 32 -10.44 5.56 20.66
C GLY A 32 -11.81 5.12 20.15
N GLU A 33 -12.08 5.28 18.85
CA GLU A 33 -13.32 4.89 18.20
C GLU A 33 -13.17 3.51 17.54
N ALA A 34 -14.25 2.74 17.52
CA ALA A 34 -14.30 1.51 16.75
C ALA A 34 -14.27 1.84 15.24
N PRO A 35 -13.36 1.24 14.44
CA PRO A 35 -13.38 1.40 12.99
C PRO A 35 -14.70 0.94 12.39
N ARG A 36 -15.22 1.72 11.44
CA ARG A 36 -16.44 1.34 10.72
C ARG A 36 -16.09 0.40 9.57
N VAL A 37 -16.61 -0.81 9.65
CA VAL A 37 -16.60 -1.77 8.55
C VAL A 37 -17.90 -1.60 7.75
N TYR A 38 -17.78 -1.54 6.43
CA TYR A 38 -18.92 -1.49 5.52
C TYR A 38 -19.23 -2.90 5.01
N GLU A 39 -20.50 -3.12 4.64
CA GLU A 39 -21.01 -4.40 4.14
C GLU A 39 -20.79 -5.53 5.15
N ASP A 40 -20.21 -6.66 4.73
CA ASP A 40 -20.02 -7.86 5.55
C ASP A 40 -18.62 -7.95 6.19
N GLY A 41 -17.70 -7.06 5.85
CA GLY A 41 -16.32 -7.09 6.35
C GLY A 41 -15.46 -8.21 5.78
N GLY A 42 -15.96 -9.01 4.83
CA GLY A 42 -15.25 -10.13 4.23
C GLY A 42 -14.30 -9.73 3.09
N GLN A 43 -14.22 -8.45 2.77
CA GLN A 43 -13.40 -7.94 1.68
C GLN A 43 -11.90 -8.16 1.94
N ARG A 44 -11.24 -8.95 1.09
CA ARG A 44 -9.80 -9.18 1.21
C ARG A 44 -8.99 -8.14 0.47
N ARG A 45 -7.92 -7.67 1.08
CA ARG A 45 -6.96 -6.70 0.53
C ARG A 45 -5.55 -7.13 0.89
N ASP A 46 -4.66 -7.06 -0.09
CA ASP A 46 -3.22 -7.13 0.16
C ASP A 46 -2.78 -5.75 0.68
N PHE A 47 -2.31 -5.74 1.93
CA PHE A 47 -1.74 -4.56 2.59
C PHE A 47 -0.22 -4.67 2.59
N VAL A 48 0.45 -3.63 2.11
CA VAL A 48 1.91 -3.57 2.03
C VAL A 48 2.43 -2.37 2.81
N HIS A 49 3.46 -2.57 3.63
CA HIS A 49 4.00 -1.48 4.42
C HIS A 49 4.80 -0.51 3.55
N VAL A 50 4.74 0.79 3.86
CA VAL A 50 5.41 1.85 3.10
C VAL A 50 6.93 1.64 2.96
N ARG A 51 7.55 0.95 3.94
CA ARG A 51 8.98 0.61 3.87
C ARG A 51 9.28 -0.42 2.78
N ASP A 52 8.39 -1.38 2.55
CA ASP A 52 8.57 -2.40 1.51
C ASP A 52 8.38 -1.78 0.12
N VAL A 53 7.42 -0.86 0.00
CA VAL A 53 7.25 -0.04 -1.21
C VAL A 53 8.49 0.81 -1.47
N ALA A 54 9.04 1.45 -0.46
CA ALA A 54 10.27 2.24 -0.60
C ALA A 54 11.45 1.36 -1.06
N ALA A 55 11.63 0.19 -0.45
CA ALA A 55 12.65 -0.77 -0.86
C ALA A 55 12.46 -1.23 -2.30
N ALA A 56 11.23 -1.54 -2.72
CA ALA A 56 10.92 -1.93 -4.10
C ALA A 56 11.28 -0.82 -5.12
N ASN A 57 11.10 0.46 -4.77
CA ASN A 57 11.54 1.58 -5.62
C ASN A 57 13.05 1.65 -5.73
N THR A 58 13.78 1.48 -4.63
CA THR A 58 15.25 1.47 -4.64
C THR A 58 15.78 0.35 -5.54
N VAL A 59 15.27 -0.87 -5.39
CA VAL A 59 15.65 -2.00 -6.24
C VAL A 59 15.29 -1.76 -7.70
N ALA A 60 14.10 -1.21 -7.97
CA ALA A 60 13.69 -0.90 -9.34
C ALA A 60 14.61 0.14 -9.99
N LEU A 61 15.04 1.16 -9.24
CA LEU A 61 15.96 2.19 -9.73
C LEU A 61 17.33 1.61 -10.10
N GLU A 62 17.87 0.72 -9.25
CA GLU A 62 19.12 0.00 -9.54
C GLU A 62 18.98 -0.90 -10.77
N ALA A 63 17.89 -1.65 -10.87
CA ALA A 63 17.63 -2.53 -12.01
C ALA A 63 17.49 -1.77 -13.34
N VAL A 64 16.89 -0.58 -13.34
CA VAL A 64 16.75 0.26 -14.55
C VAL A 64 18.12 0.63 -15.12
N ARG A 65 19.12 0.89 -14.28
CA ARG A 65 20.50 1.22 -14.73
C ARG A 65 21.16 0.11 -15.53
N GLN A 66 20.76 -1.14 -15.31
CA GLN A 66 21.34 -2.32 -15.93
C GLN A 66 20.54 -2.82 -17.15
N ARG A 67 19.36 -2.23 -17.41
CA ARG A 67 18.48 -2.66 -18.49
C ARG A 67 18.81 -2.01 -19.82
N ARG A 68 18.43 -2.69 -20.90
CA ARG A 68 18.51 -2.13 -22.26
C ARG A 68 17.62 -0.87 -22.34
N PRO A 69 18.08 0.20 -23.01
CA PRO A 69 17.25 1.36 -23.32
C PRO A 69 15.95 0.95 -24.02
N ALA A 70 14.89 1.73 -23.82
CA ALA A 70 13.55 1.48 -24.36
C ALA A 70 12.89 0.16 -23.93
N SER A 71 13.34 -0.45 -22.83
CA SER A 71 12.65 -1.60 -22.21
C SER A 71 11.58 -1.16 -21.21
N PHE A 72 10.48 -1.92 -21.13
CA PHE A 72 9.39 -1.67 -20.20
C PHE A 72 8.98 -2.96 -19.48
N ALA A 73 8.72 -2.86 -18.18
CA ALA A 73 8.11 -3.93 -17.40
C ALA A 73 7.25 -3.35 -16.27
N ALA A 74 6.19 -4.07 -15.93
CA ALA A 74 5.32 -3.77 -14.81
C ALA A 74 5.42 -4.88 -13.75
N TYR A 75 5.49 -4.48 -12.47
CA TYR A 75 5.57 -5.39 -11.33
C TYR A 75 4.50 -5.04 -10.32
N ASN A 76 3.83 -6.04 -9.74
CA ASN A 76 2.99 -5.85 -8.57
C ASN A 76 3.87 -5.70 -7.34
N THR A 77 3.51 -4.80 -6.44
CA THR A 77 4.18 -4.57 -5.16
C THR A 77 3.14 -4.71 -4.06
N GLY A 78 3.11 -5.87 -3.45
CA GLY A 78 2.23 -6.26 -2.35
C GLY A 78 2.96 -7.20 -1.41
N SER A 79 2.34 -7.55 -0.28
CA SER A 79 2.86 -8.56 0.64
C SER A 79 2.70 -9.98 0.08
N GLY A 80 1.76 -10.19 -0.84
CA GLY A 80 1.34 -11.51 -1.31
C GLY A 80 0.39 -12.21 -0.33
N GLU A 81 0.05 -11.58 0.80
CA GLU A 81 -0.83 -12.10 1.82
C GLU A 81 -2.08 -11.19 1.96
N PRO A 82 -3.24 -11.62 1.41
CA PRO A 82 -4.47 -10.85 1.54
C PRO A 82 -5.10 -11.03 2.92
N HIS A 83 -5.39 -9.92 3.59
CA HIS A 83 -6.11 -9.86 4.87
C HIS A 83 -7.54 -9.34 4.66
N THR A 84 -8.47 -9.82 5.50
CA THR A 84 -9.82 -9.24 5.65
C THR A 84 -9.76 -7.98 6.50
#